data_AF-A0A0R3PJD9-F1
#
_entry.id   AF-A0A0R3PJD9-F1
#
_cell.length_a   1.000
_cell.length_b   1.000
_cell.length_c   1.000
_cell.angle_alpha   90.00
_cell.angle_beta   90.00
_cell.angle_gamma   90.00
#
_symmetry.space_group_name_H-M   'P 1'
#
loop_
_entity.id
_entity.type
_entity.pdbx_description
1 polymer ?
#
loop_
_entity_poly.entity_id
_entity_poly.type
_entity_poly.pdbx_seq_one_letter_code
_entity_poly.pdbx_strand_id
1 'polypeptide(L)'
;MSFSYLSTVDRTYKRFACEDYDNIAYLHHPSGVSVLVLRNEVVTVDFGNTKRTGLSRNDHVVVGKGKKGGLHLQKETRICVIHCKDGEKVIVRAGVRGVLVEVNERLIDNPDLLRTAPENQGYIAIIAFGAGKRKPDEFVTELPEKRVFFRDYETCYLETNGSNEDEQLQ
;
A
#
# COMPACT_ATOMS: atom_id res chain seq x y z
N MET A 1 -27.99 -1.70 -15.15
CA MET A 1 -28.37 -1.22 -13.79
C MET A 1 -27.11 -1.30 -12.96
N SER A 2 -26.49 -0.16 -12.62
CA SER A 2 -25.14 -0.21 -12.03
C SER A 2 -25.18 -0.65 -10.58
N PHE A 3 -24.69 -1.85 -10.28
CA PHE A 3 -24.47 -2.32 -8.92
C PHE A 3 -23.05 -1.98 -8.46
N SER A 4 -22.91 -1.58 -7.20
CA SER A 4 -21.61 -1.37 -6.56
C SER A 4 -21.49 -2.20 -5.28
N TYR A 5 -20.29 -2.65 -4.97
CA TYR A 5 -19.99 -3.35 -3.73
C TYR A 5 -18.67 -2.87 -3.13
N LEU A 6 -18.50 -3.08 -1.83
CA LEU A 6 -17.23 -2.82 -1.14
C LEU A 6 -16.14 -3.72 -1.69
N SER A 7 -14.96 -3.13 -1.95
CA SER A 7 -13.79 -3.89 -2.35
C SER A 7 -13.50 -5.03 -1.38
N THR A 8 -12.81 -6.08 -1.82
CA THR A 8 -12.45 -7.22 -0.96
C THR A 8 -11.71 -6.77 0.31
N VAL A 9 -10.88 -5.73 0.20
CA VAL A 9 -10.16 -5.14 1.34
C VAL A 9 -11.13 -4.45 2.30
N ASP A 10 -12.01 -3.60 1.78
CA ASP A 10 -12.94 -2.79 2.58
C ASP A 10 -14.05 -3.62 3.25
N ARG A 11 -14.24 -4.87 2.85
CA ARG A 11 -15.13 -5.81 3.55
C ARG A 11 -14.58 -6.26 4.90
N THR A 12 -13.27 -6.20 5.09
CA THR A 12 -12.59 -6.78 6.27
C THR A 12 -11.73 -5.76 7.01
N TYR A 13 -11.25 -4.74 6.33
CA TYR A 13 -10.36 -3.70 6.86
C TYR A 13 -11.03 -2.34 6.81
N LYS A 14 -10.81 -1.55 7.86
CA LYS A 14 -11.14 -0.11 7.89
C LYS A 14 -9.92 0.72 7.52
N ARG A 15 -10.11 1.80 6.78
CA ARG A 15 -9.02 2.67 6.34
C ARG A 15 -8.83 3.84 7.29
N PHE A 16 -7.61 4.12 7.69
CA PHE A 16 -7.28 5.28 8.51
C PHE A 16 -6.17 6.11 7.87
N ALA A 17 -6.30 7.43 7.92
CA ALA A 17 -5.20 8.34 7.58
C ALA A 17 -4.26 8.51 8.79
N CYS A 18 -3.01 8.84 8.51
CA CYS A 18 -2.14 9.39 9.54
C CYS A 18 -2.35 10.91 9.59
N GLU A 19 -2.52 11.46 10.80
CA GLU A 19 -2.64 12.92 10.97
C GLU A 19 -1.33 13.66 10.65
N ASP A 20 -0.19 13.02 10.96
CA ASP A 20 1.12 13.64 10.81
C ASP A 20 1.70 13.48 9.38
N TYR A 21 1.17 12.53 8.60
CA TYR A 21 1.77 12.09 7.33
C TYR A 21 0.71 11.75 6.27
N ASP A 22 0.54 12.63 5.28
CA ASP A 22 -0.47 12.45 4.21
C ASP A 22 -0.11 11.36 3.18
N ASN A 23 1.16 10.96 3.10
CA ASN A 23 1.65 10.02 2.11
C ASN A 23 1.25 8.56 2.38
N ILE A 24 0.64 8.25 3.52
CA ILE A 24 0.32 6.89 3.96
C ILE A 24 -1.12 6.72 4.42
N ALA A 25 -1.57 5.47 4.39
CA ALA A 25 -2.82 5.04 5.01
C ALA A 25 -2.63 3.68 5.71
N TYR A 26 -3.53 3.36 6.63
CA TYR A 26 -3.56 2.09 7.33
C TYR A 26 -4.83 1.34 6.98
N LEU A 27 -4.68 0.10 6.52
CA LEU A 27 -5.77 -0.87 6.41
C LEU A 27 -5.81 -1.65 7.73
N HIS A 28 -6.73 -1.31 8.61
CA HIS A 28 -6.82 -1.87 9.95
C HIS A 28 -7.83 -3.01 10.04
N HIS A 29 -7.35 -4.17 10.48
CA HIS A 29 -8.19 -5.32 10.80
C HIS A 29 -8.57 -5.32 12.29
N PRO A 30 -9.82 -5.72 12.65
CA PRO A 30 -10.26 -5.82 14.04
C PRO A 30 -9.42 -6.75 14.95
N SER A 31 -8.59 -7.63 14.38
CA SER A 31 -7.65 -8.47 15.15
C SER A 31 -6.55 -7.67 15.85
N GLY A 32 -6.34 -6.41 15.48
CA GLY A 32 -5.22 -5.59 15.95
C GLY A 32 -4.02 -5.63 15.00
N VAL A 33 -4.22 -6.00 13.74
CA VAL A 33 -3.19 -5.93 12.69
C VAL A 33 -3.55 -4.83 11.71
N SER A 34 -2.59 -3.99 11.36
CA SER A 34 -2.74 -2.98 10.30
C SER A 34 -1.69 -3.18 9.22
N VAL A 35 -2.13 -3.03 7.98
CA VAL A 35 -1.27 -2.97 6.81
C VAL A 35 -1.02 -1.50 6.47
N LEU A 36 0.25 -1.09 6.48
CA LEU A 36 0.68 0.24 6.08
C LEU A 36 0.82 0.28 4.55
N VAL A 37 0.09 1.19 3.91
CA VAL A 37 0.06 1.35 2.45
C VAL A 37 0.34 2.79 2.06
N LEU A 38 0.87 3.00 0.87
CA LEU A 38 1.08 4.33 0.31
C LEU A 38 -0.26 4.90 -0.17
N ARG A 39 -0.55 6.17 0.15
CA ARG A 39 -1.80 6.84 -0.23
C ARG A 39 -1.66 7.74 -1.45
N ASN A 40 -0.49 8.29 -1.68
CA ASN A 40 -0.29 9.19 -2.82
C ASN A 40 -0.37 8.40 -4.13
N GLU A 41 -1.09 8.95 -5.11
CA GLU A 41 -1.04 8.48 -6.50
C GLU A 41 0.38 8.73 -7.02
N VAL A 42 1.20 7.70 -7.02
CA VAL A 42 2.54 7.81 -7.57
C VAL A 42 2.45 7.75 -9.08
N VAL A 43 2.75 8.86 -9.76
CA VAL A 43 2.74 8.94 -11.21
C VAL A 43 3.85 8.06 -11.81
N THR A 44 5.01 7.92 -11.16
CA THR A 44 6.05 6.94 -11.53
C THR A 44 7.09 6.70 -10.41
N VAL A 45 7.62 5.47 -10.28
CA VAL A 45 8.74 5.14 -9.37
C VAL A 45 9.90 4.54 -10.16
N ASP A 46 11.13 4.97 -9.87
CA ASP A 46 12.37 4.35 -10.35
C ASP A 46 13.25 4.11 -9.12
N PHE A 47 13.57 2.84 -8.84
CA PHE A 47 14.59 2.52 -7.87
C PHE A 47 15.88 2.47 -8.66
N GLY A 48 16.58 3.60 -8.62
CA GLY A 48 17.88 3.76 -9.24
C GLY A 48 18.72 2.51 -9.00
N ASN A 49 19.04 1.84 -10.10
CA ASN A 49 19.91 0.69 -10.21
C ASN A 49 21.14 0.87 -9.30
N THR A 50 21.07 0.34 -8.07
CA THR A 50 22.19 0.42 -7.16
C THR A 50 23.06 -0.78 -7.46
N LYS A 51 24.00 -0.53 -8.37
CA LYS A 51 25.18 -1.34 -8.62
C LYS A 51 25.69 -1.93 -7.30
N ARG A 52 26.06 -3.22 -7.36
CA ARG A 52 27.05 -3.82 -6.45
C ARG A 52 28.12 -2.78 -6.15
N THR A 53 28.38 -2.51 -4.87
CA THR A 53 29.39 -1.60 -4.27
C THR A 53 28.89 -0.25 -3.73
N GLY A 54 28.84 -0.17 -2.39
CA GLY A 54 29.51 0.93 -1.68
C GLY A 54 28.65 2.00 -1.00
N LEU A 55 28.29 1.75 0.27
CA LEU A 55 27.98 2.72 1.35
C LEU A 55 26.70 3.58 1.18
N SER A 56 25.92 3.89 2.22
CA SER A 56 26.28 4.15 3.61
C SER A 56 25.21 3.73 4.62
N ARG A 57 25.71 3.24 5.76
CA ARG A 57 24.99 2.88 6.98
C ARG A 57 24.27 4.08 7.59
N ASN A 58 22.95 4.14 7.45
CA ASN A 58 22.04 4.65 8.49
C ASN A 58 20.68 3.95 8.38
N ASP A 59 20.74 2.65 8.10
CA ASP A 59 19.61 1.74 7.99
C ASP A 59 19.14 1.31 9.38
N HIS A 60 18.07 1.93 9.85
CA HIS A 60 17.10 1.20 10.65
C HIS A 60 15.98 0.66 9.75
N VAL A 61 16.35 0.08 8.61
CA VAL A 61 15.52 -0.96 8.00
C VAL A 61 15.90 -2.25 8.71
N VAL A 62 14.97 -2.82 9.48
CA VAL A 62 15.15 -4.14 10.06
C VAL A 62 15.09 -5.15 8.93
N VAL A 63 16.22 -5.37 8.28
CA VAL A 63 16.46 -6.53 7.43
C VAL A 63 16.83 -7.67 8.37
N GLY A 64 15.98 -8.68 8.46
CA GLY A 64 16.31 -9.89 9.21
C GLY A 64 15.14 -10.80 9.52
N LYS A 65 15.05 -11.90 8.75
CA LYS A 65 14.59 -13.20 9.26
C LYS A 65 15.31 -13.49 10.58
N GLY A 66 14.65 -13.34 11.73
CA GLY A 66 15.13 -13.93 12.98
C GLY A 66 15.21 -13.05 14.24
N LYS A 67 14.71 -11.81 14.28
CA LYS A 67 14.60 -11.10 15.58
C LYS A 67 13.37 -11.55 16.35
N LYS A 68 13.55 -12.55 17.24
CA LYS A 68 12.58 -12.93 18.28
C LYS A 68 12.29 -11.71 19.16
N GLY A 69 11.12 -11.09 18.94
CA GLY A 69 10.66 -9.86 19.60
C GLY A 69 10.62 -8.71 18.61
N GLY A 70 9.45 -8.46 18.00
CA GLY A 70 9.26 -7.45 16.96
C GLY A 70 9.70 -6.04 17.39
N LEU A 71 10.08 -5.21 16.42
CA LEU A 71 10.55 -3.84 16.67
C LEU A 71 9.38 -2.97 17.15
N HIS A 72 9.51 -2.35 18.33
CA HIS A 72 8.53 -1.40 18.81
C HIS A 72 8.68 -0.07 18.06
N LEU A 73 7.63 0.33 17.35
CA LEU A 73 7.54 1.56 16.60
C LEU A 73 7.06 2.70 17.50
N GLN A 74 7.73 3.84 17.40
CA GLN A 74 7.20 5.17 17.76
C GLN A 74 6.67 5.87 16.50
N LYS A 75 5.84 6.91 16.66
CA LYS A 75 5.24 7.65 15.53
C LYS A 75 6.28 8.13 14.51
N GLU A 76 7.40 8.65 15.01
CA GLU A 76 8.47 9.24 14.20
C GLU A 76 9.41 8.18 13.60
N THR A 77 9.23 6.90 13.94
CA THR A 77 10.09 5.82 13.44
C THR A 77 10.03 5.79 11.93
N ARG A 78 11.19 5.93 11.28
CA ARG A 78 11.31 5.83 9.83
C ARG A 78 11.22 4.35 9.44
N ILE A 79 10.29 4.03 8.55
CA ILE A 79 10.09 2.66 8.03
C ILE A 79 10.95 2.47 6.78
N CYS A 80 10.84 3.38 5.81
CA CYS A 80 11.63 3.38 4.59
C CYS A 80 11.70 4.77 3.95
N VAL A 81 12.53 4.90 2.92
CA VAL A 81 12.61 6.09 2.06
C VAL A 81 12.30 5.63 0.64
N ILE A 82 11.34 6.29 0.00
CA ILE A 82 10.97 6.05 -1.39
C ILE A 82 11.63 7.13 -2.24
N HIS A 83 12.27 6.71 -3.33
CA HIS A 83 12.90 7.59 -4.30
C HIS A 83 11.97 7.76 -5.51
N CYS A 84 11.59 8.99 -5.79
CA CYS A 84 10.75 9.33 -6.94
C CYS A 84 11.62 9.60 -8.18
N LYS A 85 11.01 9.49 -9.38
CA LYS A 85 11.72 9.77 -10.65
C LYS A 85 12.25 11.20 -10.75
N ASP A 86 11.58 12.14 -10.10
CA ASP A 86 11.96 13.56 -10.09
C ASP A 86 13.11 13.87 -9.12
N GLY A 87 13.74 12.84 -8.52
CA GLY A 87 14.80 12.97 -7.53
C GLY A 87 14.31 13.30 -6.12
N GLU A 88 13.00 13.50 -5.94
CA GLU A 88 12.39 13.70 -4.64
C GLU A 88 12.49 12.45 -3.77
N LYS A 89 12.67 12.64 -2.47
CA LYS A 89 12.73 11.58 -1.47
C LYS A 89 11.53 11.68 -0.54
N VAL A 90 10.69 10.66 -0.53
CA VAL A 90 9.55 10.55 0.37
C VAL A 90 9.94 9.67 1.54
N ILE A 91 9.98 10.25 2.75
CA ILE A 91 10.25 9.49 3.97
C ILE A 91 8.94 8.92 4.48
N VAL A 92 8.85 7.59 4.56
CA VAL A 92 7.72 6.90 5.16
C VAL A 92 8.02 6.66 6.63
N ARG A 93 7.14 7.18 7.49
CA ARG A 93 7.23 7.02 8.94
C ARG A 93 6.07 6.20 9.45
N ALA A 94 6.25 5.61 10.63
CA ALA A 94 5.29 4.69 11.21
C ALA A 94 3.96 5.35 11.56
N GLY A 95 3.94 6.62 11.96
CA GLY A 95 2.75 7.42 12.29
C GLY A 95 1.91 6.91 13.47
N VAL A 96 2.23 5.73 14.00
CA VAL A 96 1.55 5.07 15.10
C VAL A 96 2.55 4.35 16.01
N ARG A 97 2.12 4.08 17.24
CA ARG A 97 2.86 3.21 18.16
C ARG A 97 2.37 1.77 18.01
N GLY A 98 3.29 0.83 17.82
CA GLY A 98 2.94 -0.58 17.62
C GLY A 98 4.17 -1.48 17.53
N VAL A 99 3.96 -2.72 17.12
CA VAL A 99 5.05 -3.68 16.88
C VAL A 99 5.13 -3.95 15.39
N LEU A 100 6.29 -3.67 14.79
CA LEU A 100 6.57 -4.03 13.40
C LEU A 100 6.67 -5.55 13.29
N VAL A 101 5.80 -6.12 12.47
CA VAL A 101 5.73 -7.56 12.19
C VAL A 101 6.56 -7.90 10.96
N GLU A 102 6.37 -7.14 9.89
CA GLU A 102 6.95 -7.40 8.57
C GLU A 102 7.14 -6.10 7.79
N VAL A 103 8.21 -6.05 6.99
CA VAL A 103 8.41 -5.03 5.94
C VAL A 103 8.45 -5.78 4.61
N ASN A 104 7.83 -5.21 3.57
CA ASN A 104 7.78 -5.85 2.27
C ASN A 104 9.10 -5.73 1.50
N GLU A 105 9.99 -6.69 1.70
CA GLU A 105 11.30 -6.73 1.04
C GLU A 105 11.19 -6.82 -0.50
N ARG A 106 10.05 -7.27 -1.04
CA ARG A 106 9.84 -7.41 -2.50
C ARG A 106 9.84 -6.07 -3.22
N LEU A 107 9.62 -4.96 -2.51
CA LEU A 107 9.65 -3.61 -3.07
C LEU A 107 11.06 -3.19 -3.53
N ILE A 108 12.11 -3.85 -3.05
CA ILE A 108 13.49 -3.63 -3.50
C ILE A 108 13.66 -4.04 -4.95
N ASP A 109 13.15 -5.23 -5.30
CA ASP A 109 13.25 -5.79 -6.65
C ASP A 109 12.10 -5.31 -7.56
N ASN A 110 10.92 -5.08 -6.98
CA ASN A 110 9.71 -4.71 -7.71
C ASN A 110 9.06 -3.42 -7.16
N PRO A 111 9.69 -2.27 -7.43
CA PRO A 111 9.21 -0.92 -7.11
C PRO A 111 7.73 -0.64 -7.38
N ASP A 112 7.29 -1.12 -8.54
CA ASP A 112 6.06 -0.68 -9.18
C ASP A 112 4.82 -1.24 -8.47
N LEU A 113 5.02 -2.20 -7.56
CA LEU A 113 3.96 -2.74 -6.71
C LEU A 113 3.33 -1.67 -5.82
N LEU A 114 4.11 -0.68 -5.37
CA LEU A 114 3.60 0.48 -4.61
C LEU A 114 2.51 1.24 -5.37
N ARG A 115 2.55 1.22 -6.70
CA ARG A 115 1.60 1.89 -7.59
C ARG A 115 0.51 0.96 -8.09
N THR A 116 0.91 -0.23 -8.55
CA THR A 116 0.01 -1.16 -9.23
C THR A 116 -0.84 -2.00 -8.28
N ALA A 117 -0.35 -2.25 -7.07
CA ALA A 117 -1.04 -3.09 -6.09
C ALA A 117 -0.81 -2.64 -4.62
N PRO A 118 -0.98 -1.35 -4.27
CA PRO A 118 -0.63 -0.81 -2.94
C PRO A 118 -1.32 -1.53 -1.76
N GLU A 119 -2.57 -1.96 -1.97
CA GLU A 119 -3.39 -2.63 -0.95
C GLU A 119 -3.18 -4.15 -0.89
N ASN A 120 -2.35 -4.71 -1.78
CA ASN A 120 -2.12 -6.15 -1.88
C ASN A 120 -0.62 -6.47 -1.89
N GLN A 121 0.02 -6.57 -3.06
CA GLN A 121 1.43 -6.96 -3.14
C GLN A 121 2.40 -5.80 -2.86
N GLY A 122 1.90 -4.57 -2.90
CA GLY A 122 2.65 -3.32 -2.74
C GLY A 122 2.52 -2.68 -1.37
N TYR A 123 2.07 -3.40 -0.35
CA TYR A 123 2.07 -2.88 1.02
C TYR A 123 3.51 -2.59 1.48
N ILE A 124 3.67 -1.67 2.43
CA ILE A 124 4.98 -1.25 2.94
C ILE A 124 5.37 -2.09 4.14
N ALA A 125 4.48 -2.18 5.13
CA ALA A 125 4.75 -2.86 6.39
C ALA A 125 3.47 -3.40 7.02
N ILE A 126 3.63 -4.39 7.90
CA ILE A 126 2.57 -4.91 8.77
C ILE A 126 2.90 -4.53 10.21
N ILE A 127 1.94 -3.92 10.89
CA ILE A 127 2.06 -3.45 12.27
C ILE A 127 1.00 -4.14 13.12
N ALA A 128 1.40 -4.72 14.24
CA ALA A 128 0.50 -5.30 15.22
C ALA A 128 0.37 -4.39 16.46
N PHE A 129 -0.83 -4.37 17.04
CA PHE A 129 -1.15 -3.67 18.27
C PHE A 129 -1.52 -4.69 19.35
N GLY A 130 -1.17 -4.37 20.59
CA GLY A 130 -1.32 -5.30 21.72
C GLY A 130 -2.78 -5.66 22.02
N ALA A 131 -2.99 -6.82 22.66
CA ALA A 131 -4.33 -7.35 22.96
C ALA A 131 -5.19 -6.40 23.83
N GLY A 132 -4.56 -5.58 24.69
CA GLY A 132 -5.27 -4.59 25.51
C GLY A 132 -5.76 -3.38 24.73
N LYS A 133 -5.14 -3.06 23.59
CA LYS A 133 -5.50 -1.92 22.75
C LYS A 133 -5.19 -2.24 21.28
N ARG A 134 -6.20 -2.79 20.60
CA ARG A 134 -6.09 -3.21 19.20
C ARG A 134 -6.15 -2.05 18.21
N LYS A 135 -6.90 -0.99 18.53
CA LYS A 135 -6.98 0.24 17.74
C LYS A 135 -6.06 1.31 18.38
N PRO A 136 -5.05 1.81 17.68
CA PRO A 136 -4.22 2.92 18.17
C PRO A 136 -5.04 4.21 18.28
N ASP A 137 -4.63 5.10 19.19
CA ASP A 137 -5.31 6.41 19.38
C ASP A 137 -5.20 7.29 18.15
N GLU A 138 -4.12 7.10 17.41
CA GLU A 138 -3.76 7.83 16.21
C GLU A 138 -4.73 7.54 15.03
N PHE A 139 -5.58 6.51 15.13
CA PHE A 139 -6.62 6.21 14.13
C PHE A 139 -7.89 7.02 14.37
N VAL A 140 -7.76 8.34 14.26
CA VAL A 140 -8.85 9.31 14.40
C VAL A 140 -9.60 9.49 13.09
N THR A 141 -8.89 9.74 12.00
CA THR A 141 -9.48 10.01 10.69
C THR A 141 -9.71 8.71 9.91
N GLU A 142 -10.96 8.23 9.89
CA GLU A 142 -11.38 7.12 9.00
C GLU A 142 -11.52 7.63 7.56
N LEU A 143 -10.91 6.93 6.62
CA LEU A 143 -10.99 7.22 5.18
C LEU A 143 -12.18 6.49 4.55
N PRO A 144 -12.77 7.05 3.48
CA PRO A 144 -13.92 6.43 2.83
C PRO A 144 -13.58 5.05 2.26
N GLU A 145 -14.53 4.14 2.33
CA GLU A 145 -14.42 2.79 1.78
C GLU A 145 -14.34 2.83 0.24
N LYS A 146 -13.48 1.99 -0.34
CA LYS A 146 -13.40 1.84 -1.79
C LYS A 146 -14.53 0.95 -2.29
N ARG A 147 -15.31 1.47 -3.24
CA ARG A 147 -16.37 0.73 -3.95
C ARG A 147 -15.91 0.33 -5.34
N VAL A 148 -16.25 -0.89 -5.73
CA VAL A 148 -16.07 -1.41 -7.08
C VAL A 148 -17.42 -1.36 -7.78
N PHE A 149 -17.43 -0.81 -8.98
CA PHE A 149 -18.62 -0.72 -9.83
C PHE A 149 -18.51 -1.77 -10.91
N PHE A 150 -19.56 -2.58 -11.09
CA PHE A 150 -19.67 -3.39 -12.29
C PHE A 150 -20.12 -2.50 -13.44
N ARG A 151 -19.34 -2.49 -14.53
CA ARG A 151 -19.87 -2.07 -15.83
C ARG A 151 -20.67 -3.24 -16.40
N ASP A 152 -21.88 -2.96 -16.88
CA ASP A 152 -22.80 -3.97 -17.40
C ASP A 152 -22.07 -4.78 -18.49
N TYR A 153 -22.07 -6.12 -18.35
CA TYR A 153 -21.38 -7.03 -19.27
C TYR A 153 -21.86 -6.88 -20.73
N GLU A 154 -23.11 -6.44 -20.93
CA GLU A 154 -23.72 -6.26 -22.26
C GLU A 154 -23.04 -5.16 -23.09
N THR A 155 -22.51 -4.10 -22.47
CA THR A 155 -21.87 -3.01 -23.23
C THR A 155 -20.52 -3.43 -23.80
N CYS A 156 -19.77 -4.27 -23.08
CA CYS A 156 -18.48 -4.79 -23.54
C CYS A 156 -18.61 -5.80 -24.69
N TYR A 157 -19.69 -6.59 -24.76
CA TYR A 157 -19.93 -7.51 -25.88
C TYR A 157 -20.29 -6.80 -27.19
N LEU A 158 -21.00 -5.67 -27.10
CA LEU A 158 -21.38 -4.88 -28.29
C LEU A 158 -20.18 -4.09 -28.83
N GLU A 159 -19.29 -3.59 -27.96
CA GLU A 159 -18.06 -2.90 -28.37
C GLU A 159 -17.05 -3.84 -29.07
N THR A 160 -16.94 -5.09 -28.61
CA THR A 160 -16.03 -6.08 -29.24
C THR A 160 -16.55 -6.63 -30.56
N ASN A 161 -17.86 -6.62 -30.78
CA ASN A 161 -18.49 -7.23 -31.95
C ASN A 161 -19.00 -6.21 -32.98
N GLY A 162 -18.96 -4.91 -32.69
CA GLY A 162 -19.39 -3.85 -33.61
C GLY A 162 -18.33 -3.35 -34.60
N SER A 163 -17.20 -4.06 -34.76
CA SER A 163 -16.07 -3.63 -35.62
C SER A 163 -15.68 -4.64 -36.71
N ASN A 164 -16.51 -5.64 -37.02
CA ASN A 164 -16.23 -6.65 -38.05
C ASN A 164 -17.44 -6.97 -38.94
N GLU A 165 -18.06 -5.97 -39.56
CA GLU A 165 -19.02 -6.20 -40.65
C GLU A 165 -18.88 -5.13 -41.76
N ASP A 166 -17.68 -4.97 -42.33
CA ASP A 166 -17.51 -4.21 -43.59
C ASP A 166 -16.20 -4.62 -44.32
N GLU A 167 -15.90 -5.92 -44.45
CA GLU A 167 -14.87 -6.37 -45.42
C GLU A 167 -15.08 -7.82 -45.84
N GLN A 168 -16.07 -8.09 -46.70
CA GLN A 168 -16.01 -9.13 -47.74
C GLN A 168 -17.23 -9.07 -48.67
N LEU A 169 -17.19 -8.15 -49.63
CA LEU A 169 -17.85 -8.30 -50.92
C LEU A 169 -16.92 -7.73 -51.98
N GLN A 170 -15.96 -8.55 -52.43
CA GLN A 170 -15.32 -8.51 -53.75
C GLN A 170 -14.70 -9.86 -54.07
#